data_AF-A0A7W9QN12-F1
#
_entry.id   AF-A0A7W9QN12-F1
#
_cell.length_a   1.000
_cell.length_b   1.000
_cell.length_c   1.000
_cell.angle_alpha   90.00
_cell.angle_beta   90.00
_cell.angle_gamma   90.00
#
_symmetry.space_group_name_H-M   'P 1'
#
loop_
_entity.id
_entity.type
_entity.pdbx_description
1 polymer ?
#
loop_
_entity_poly.entity_id
_entity_poly.type
_entity_poly.pdbx_seq_one_letter_code
_entity_poly.pdbx_strand_id
1 'polypeptide(L)'
;MSVFDVRVETERLLLRPPTAEDFAAFCAFSADAQTMHHLGGVQAPSVVWRGLATMVGSWQLQGFAMFSVIEKRSGQWIGRVGPWQPHGWPGTEVGWGIARAYWGHGYAPEAAAASIDWAFAQLGWSEVIHVIAPDNANSKAVASKLGSQYLRPGQLPEPLPQEPIEVWGQSRAQWQARR
;
A
#
# COMPACT_ATOMS: atom_id res chain seq x y z
N MET A 1 3.54 -8.82 -22.12
CA MET A 1 3.95 -9.01 -20.71
C MET A 1 2.68 -9.15 -19.90
N SER A 2 2.57 -10.21 -19.10
CA SER A 2 1.46 -10.37 -18.16
C SER A 2 1.59 -9.32 -17.06
N VAL A 3 0.48 -8.80 -16.54
CA VAL A 3 0.52 -7.93 -15.35
C VAL A 3 1.18 -8.64 -14.16
N PHE A 4 1.16 -9.98 -14.13
CA PHE A 4 1.82 -10.80 -13.11
C PHE A 4 3.35 -10.93 -13.28
N ASP A 5 3.90 -10.48 -14.40
CA ASP A 5 5.36 -10.45 -14.62
C ASP A 5 6.01 -9.20 -14.01
N VAL A 6 5.20 -8.23 -13.55
CA VAL A 6 5.69 -6.99 -12.95
C VAL A 6 6.48 -7.29 -11.68
N ARG A 7 7.71 -6.76 -11.63
CA ARG A 7 8.59 -6.84 -10.47
C ARG A 7 9.25 -5.50 -10.24
N VAL A 8 9.18 -5.02 -9.02
CA VAL A 8 9.90 -3.83 -8.55
C VAL A 8 10.83 -4.27 -7.45
N GLU A 9 12.11 -4.00 -7.62
CA GLU A 9 13.14 -4.42 -6.68
C GLU A 9 13.78 -3.22 -6.00
N THR A 10 14.05 -3.38 -4.73
CA THR A 10 14.91 -2.49 -3.94
C THR A 10 16.13 -3.26 -3.48
N GLU A 11 16.95 -2.64 -2.64
CA GLU A 11 18.07 -3.32 -1.99
C GLU A 11 17.60 -4.57 -1.23
N ARG A 12 16.51 -4.46 -0.46
CA ARG A 12 16.08 -5.52 0.47
C ARG A 12 14.77 -6.20 0.08
N LEU A 13 13.98 -5.61 -0.81
CA LEU A 13 12.60 -6.01 -1.05
C LEU A 13 12.35 -6.34 -2.52
N LEU A 14 11.46 -7.31 -2.73
CA LEU A 14 10.79 -7.57 -3.99
C LEU A 14 9.31 -7.23 -3.84
N LEU A 15 8.83 -6.30 -4.65
CA LEU A 15 7.43 -5.95 -4.79
C LEU A 15 6.92 -6.62 -6.08
N ARG A 16 5.89 -7.45 -5.94
CA ARG A 16 5.26 -8.13 -7.08
C ARG A 16 3.76 -8.31 -6.86
N PRO A 17 2.95 -8.44 -7.92
CA PRO A 17 1.51 -8.64 -7.80
C PRO A 17 1.17 -9.84 -6.90
N PRO A 18 0.13 -9.75 -6.05
CA PRO A 18 -0.26 -10.84 -5.16
C PRO A 18 -0.61 -12.11 -5.93
N THR A 19 -0.34 -13.27 -5.32
CA THR A 19 -0.70 -14.59 -5.84
C THR A 19 -1.47 -15.39 -4.80
N ALA A 20 -2.06 -16.52 -5.19
CA ALA A 20 -2.79 -17.39 -4.27
C ALA A 20 -1.92 -17.93 -3.12
N GLU A 21 -0.61 -18.07 -3.35
CA GLU A 21 0.35 -18.55 -2.34
C GLU A 21 0.50 -17.58 -1.15
N ASP A 22 0.21 -16.30 -1.35
CA ASP A 22 0.27 -15.30 -0.26
C ASP A 22 -0.85 -15.43 0.75
N PHE A 23 -1.91 -16.20 0.44
CA PHE A 23 -3.14 -16.19 1.21
C PHE A 23 -2.93 -16.50 2.69
N ALA A 24 -2.04 -17.45 3.01
CA ALA A 24 -1.70 -17.78 4.38
C ALA A 24 -1.03 -16.59 5.11
N ALA A 25 -0.10 -15.89 4.45
CA ALA A 25 0.57 -14.72 5.01
C ALA A 25 -0.38 -13.53 5.17
N PHE A 26 -1.28 -13.30 4.21
CA PHE A 26 -2.36 -12.31 4.34
C PHE A 26 -3.30 -12.64 5.51
N CYS A 27 -3.63 -13.92 5.74
CA CYS A 27 -4.42 -14.32 6.89
C CYS A 27 -3.70 -14.01 8.20
N ALA A 28 -2.40 -14.34 8.31
CA ALA A 28 -1.61 -14.05 9.50
C ALA A 28 -1.51 -12.53 9.77
N PHE A 29 -1.26 -11.74 8.72
CA PHE A 29 -1.26 -10.28 8.77
C PHE A 29 -2.61 -9.73 9.25
N SER A 30 -3.71 -10.25 8.70
CA SER A 30 -5.05 -9.74 8.99
C SER A 30 -5.63 -10.25 10.32
N ALA A 31 -4.97 -11.22 10.95
CA ALA A 31 -5.30 -11.71 12.28
C ALA A 31 -4.64 -10.89 13.40
N ASP A 32 -3.59 -10.11 13.09
CA ASP A 32 -2.88 -9.29 14.07
C ASP A 32 -3.60 -7.96 14.31
N ALA A 33 -4.21 -7.82 15.49
CA ALA A 33 -5.01 -6.64 15.83
C ALA A 33 -4.22 -5.33 15.80
N GLN A 34 -2.92 -5.36 16.12
CA GLN A 34 -2.09 -4.16 16.10
C GLN A 34 -1.75 -3.72 14.67
N THR A 35 -1.45 -4.66 13.79
CA THR A 35 -1.24 -4.41 12.37
C THR A 35 -2.51 -3.87 11.72
N MET A 36 -3.66 -4.46 12.06
CA MET A 36 -4.93 -4.14 11.43
C MET A 36 -5.69 -2.97 12.05
N HIS A 37 -5.18 -2.37 13.13
CA HIS A 37 -5.88 -1.32 13.88
C HIS A 37 -6.39 -0.17 12.98
N HIS A 38 -5.58 0.30 12.02
CA HIS A 38 -5.96 1.33 11.05
C HIS A 38 -6.26 0.78 9.64
N LEU A 39 -6.38 -0.55 9.47
CA LEU A 39 -6.58 -1.22 8.18
C LEU A 39 -7.93 -1.97 8.10
N GLY A 40 -8.90 -1.56 8.93
CA GLY A 40 -10.24 -2.16 8.97
C GLY A 40 -10.42 -3.27 10.01
N GLY A 41 -9.50 -3.40 10.97
CA GLY A 41 -9.60 -4.35 12.07
C GLY A 41 -9.29 -5.80 11.69
N VAL A 42 -9.32 -6.70 12.68
CA VAL A 42 -9.03 -8.13 12.48
C VAL A 42 -10.06 -8.74 11.51
N GLN A 43 -9.59 -9.57 10.58
CA GLN A 43 -10.43 -10.17 9.55
C GLN A 43 -10.37 -11.70 9.58
N ALA A 44 -11.53 -12.34 9.40
CA ALA A 44 -11.61 -13.78 9.19
C ALA A 44 -11.03 -14.18 7.82
N PRO A 45 -10.48 -15.40 7.65
CA PRO A 45 -9.90 -15.85 6.39
C PRO A 45 -10.80 -15.68 5.16
N SER A 46 -12.12 -15.81 5.30
CA SER A 46 -13.08 -15.60 4.20
C SER A 46 -13.17 -14.13 3.74
N VAL A 47 -12.99 -13.18 4.65
CA VAL A 47 -12.89 -11.75 4.33
C VAL A 47 -11.57 -11.46 3.65
N VAL A 48 -10.48 -12.02 4.18
CA VAL A 48 -9.13 -11.90 3.62
C VAL A 48 -9.08 -12.44 2.18
N TRP A 49 -9.73 -13.58 1.92
CA TRP A 49 -9.80 -14.18 0.59
C TRP A 49 -10.43 -13.22 -0.43
N ARG A 50 -11.54 -12.57 -0.04
CA ARG A 50 -12.19 -11.54 -0.89
C ARG A 50 -11.27 -10.35 -1.11
N GLY A 51 -10.58 -9.88 -0.06
CA GLY A 51 -9.61 -8.78 -0.19
C GLY A 51 -8.47 -9.09 -1.15
N LEU A 52 -7.90 -10.31 -1.06
CA LEU A 52 -6.87 -10.79 -1.97
C LEU A 52 -7.40 -10.90 -3.41
N ALA A 53 -8.59 -11.49 -3.60
CA ALA A 53 -9.22 -11.62 -4.90
C ALA A 53 -9.52 -10.25 -5.53
N THR A 54 -9.99 -9.28 -4.75
CA THR A 54 -10.15 -7.89 -5.21
C THR A 54 -8.83 -7.30 -5.68
N MET A 55 -7.75 -7.50 -4.94
CA MET A 55 -6.43 -6.97 -5.29
C MET A 55 -5.88 -7.58 -6.59
N VAL A 56 -6.00 -8.90 -6.74
CA VAL A 56 -5.65 -9.62 -7.97
C VAL A 56 -6.53 -9.17 -9.14
N GLY A 57 -7.83 -9.00 -8.89
CA GLY A 57 -8.78 -8.47 -9.87
C GLY A 57 -8.45 -7.04 -10.30
N SER A 58 -8.07 -6.16 -9.38
CA SER A 58 -7.62 -4.81 -9.69
C SER A 58 -6.36 -4.82 -10.57
N TRP A 59 -5.38 -5.68 -10.29
CA TRP A 59 -4.24 -5.86 -11.19
C TRP A 59 -4.66 -6.22 -12.62
N GLN A 60 -5.67 -7.07 -12.78
CA GLN A 60 -6.22 -7.44 -14.09
C GLN A 60 -7.03 -6.32 -14.76
N LEU A 61 -7.86 -5.60 -14.01
CA LEU A 61 -8.81 -4.63 -14.53
C LEU A 61 -8.16 -3.31 -14.94
N GLN A 62 -7.18 -2.82 -14.17
CA GLN A 62 -6.59 -1.49 -14.35
C GLN A 62 -5.07 -1.52 -14.52
N GLY A 63 -4.43 -2.70 -14.44
CA GLY A 63 -2.98 -2.83 -14.61
C GLY A 63 -2.16 -2.42 -13.40
N PHE A 64 -2.79 -2.13 -12.25
CA PHE A 64 -2.13 -1.82 -10.99
C PHE A 64 -3.00 -2.15 -9.78
N ALA A 65 -2.37 -2.51 -8.67
CA ALA A 65 -2.93 -2.48 -7.31
C ALA A 65 -1.76 -2.56 -6.32
N MET A 66 -2.05 -2.76 -5.03
CA MET A 66 -0.98 -2.99 -4.06
C MET A 66 -0.20 -4.27 -4.42
N PHE A 67 1.11 -4.21 -4.27
CA PHE A 67 2.01 -5.35 -4.40
C PHE A 67 2.05 -6.15 -3.10
N SER A 68 2.29 -7.45 -3.20
CA SER A 68 2.89 -8.22 -2.11
C SER A 68 4.36 -7.83 -1.97
N VAL A 69 4.82 -7.66 -0.74
CA VAL A 69 6.20 -7.29 -0.41
C VAL A 69 6.91 -8.49 0.18
N ILE A 70 7.98 -8.92 -0.49
CA ILE A 70 8.81 -10.06 -0.08
C ILE A 70 10.16 -9.52 0.38
N GLU A 71 10.61 -9.92 1.56
CA GLU A 71 11.96 -9.62 2.05
C GLU A 71 12.94 -10.60 1.41
N LYS A 72 13.93 -10.08 0.67
CA LYS A 72 14.77 -10.89 -0.23
C LYS A 72 15.64 -11.91 0.51
N ARG A 73 16.14 -11.59 1.71
CA ARG A 73 17.07 -12.48 2.43
C ARG A 73 16.36 -13.74 2.94
N SER A 74 15.15 -13.58 3.47
CA SER A 74 14.38 -14.67 4.08
C SER A 74 13.35 -15.29 3.13
N GLY A 75 13.05 -14.62 2.02
CA GLY A 75 11.97 -14.98 1.11
C GLY A 75 10.57 -14.84 1.71
N GLN A 76 10.46 -14.22 2.89
CA GLN A 76 9.19 -14.11 3.61
C GLN A 76 8.35 -12.97 3.05
N TRP A 77 7.05 -13.20 2.96
CA TRP A 77 6.07 -12.14 2.76
C TRP A 77 5.99 -11.28 4.02
N ILE A 78 6.12 -9.96 3.88
CA ILE A 78 6.18 -9.04 5.02
C ILE A 78 5.07 -7.98 5.03
N GLY A 79 4.26 -7.90 3.98
CA GLY A 79 3.23 -6.88 3.86
C GLY A 79 2.73 -6.67 2.45
N ARG A 80 1.90 -5.65 2.32
CA ARG A 80 1.42 -5.11 1.05
C ARG A 80 1.72 -3.63 0.94
N VAL A 81 2.23 -3.20 -0.21
CA VAL A 81 2.52 -1.79 -0.49
C VAL A 81 2.26 -1.55 -1.96
N GLY A 82 1.57 -0.49 -2.31
CA GLY A 82 1.50 -0.10 -3.71
C GLY A 82 0.37 0.84 -4.09
N PRO A 83 0.19 1.05 -5.40
CA PRO A 83 -0.85 1.90 -5.95
C PRO A 83 -2.26 1.38 -5.62
N TRP A 84 -3.18 2.27 -5.30
CA TRP A 84 -4.57 1.92 -4.99
C TRP A 84 -5.52 3.03 -5.44
N GLN A 85 -6.50 2.67 -6.26
CA GLN A 85 -7.52 3.62 -6.74
C GLN A 85 -8.76 2.86 -7.22
N PRO A 86 -9.47 2.12 -6.36
CA PRO A 86 -10.76 1.56 -6.74
C PRO A 86 -11.76 2.68 -7.07
N HIS A 87 -12.87 2.32 -7.69
CA HIS A 87 -13.92 3.28 -8.03
C HIS A 87 -14.39 4.07 -6.78
N GLY A 88 -14.40 5.41 -6.88
CA GLY A 88 -14.78 6.30 -5.79
C GLY A 88 -13.67 6.59 -4.76
N TRP A 89 -12.46 6.07 -4.94
CA TRP A 89 -11.34 6.37 -4.03
C TRP A 89 -10.92 7.84 -4.08
N PRO A 90 -10.41 8.44 -2.98
CA PRO A 90 -10.12 9.89 -2.91
C PRO A 90 -9.05 10.44 -3.87
N GLY A 91 -8.29 9.57 -4.54
CA GLY A 91 -7.21 9.94 -5.46
C GLY A 91 -6.27 8.78 -5.77
N THR A 92 -5.13 9.08 -6.39
CA THR A 92 -4.08 8.13 -6.77
C THR A 92 -3.22 7.74 -5.55
N GLU A 93 -3.71 6.80 -4.75
CA GLU A 93 -3.02 6.43 -3.51
C GLU A 93 -1.81 5.53 -3.76
N VAL A 94 -0.73 5.73 -3.00
CA VAL A 94 0.21 4.67 -2.66
C VAL A 94 0.08 4.34 -1.18
N GLY A 95 -0.50 3.19 -0.87
CA GLY A 95 -0.75 2.75 0.51
C GLY A 95 0.25 1.69 0.97
N TRP A 96 0.34 1.47 2.28
CA TRP A 96 1.18 0.45 2.88
C TRP A 96 0.55 -0.25 4.08
N GLY A 97 0.91 -1.51 4.24
CA GLY A 97 0.68 -2.30 5.45
C GLY A 97 1.80 -3.33 5.58
N ILE A 98 2.63 -3.19 6.60
CA ILE A 98 3.73 -4.12 6.92
C ILE A 98 3.32 -4.90 8.16
N ALA A 99 3.59 -6.21 8.21
CA ALA A 99 3.32 -7.02 9.38
C ALA A 99 4.17 -6.53 10.57
N ARG A 100 3.57 -6.49 11.77
CA ARG A 100 4.19 -5.97 13.00
C ARG A 100 5.62 -6.47 13.25
N ALA A 101 5.90 -7.76 12.98
CA ALA A 101 7.21 -8.37 13.17
C ALA A 101 8.35 -7.66 12.39
N TYR A 102 8.00 -6.90 11.34
CA TYR A 102 8.95 -6.23 10.45
C TYR A 102 8.93 -4.70 10.61
N TRP A 103 8.20 -4.17 11.60
CA TRP A 103 8.23 -2.73 11.92
C TRP A 103 9.59 -2.29 12.45
N GLY A 104 9.89 -0.99 12.35
CA GLY A 104 11.16 -0.42 12.82
C GLY A 104 12.38 -0.67 11.91
N HIS A 105 12.26 -1.54 10.90
CA HIS A 105 13.36 -1.88 9.98
C HIS A 105 13.44 -0.96 8.73
N GLY A 106 12.53 0.00 8.61
CA GLY A 106 12.47 0.92 7.46
C GLY A 106 11.87 0.33 6.18
N TYR A 107 11.23 -0.84 6.22
CA TYR A 107 10.66 -1.46 5.02
C TYR A 107 9.48 -0.69 4.42
N ALA A 108 8.61 -0.11 5.23
CA ALA A 108 7.48 0.68 4.73
C ALA A 108 7.92 1.86 3.84
N PRO A 109 8.80 2.78 4.29
CA PRO A 109 9.26 3.87 3.42
C PRO A 109 10.09 3.38 2.22
N GLU A 110 10.88 2.30 2.35
CA GLU A 110 11.62 1.73 1.21
C GLU A 110 10.68 1.21 0.12
N ALA A 111 9.71 0.36 0.49
CA ALA A 111 8.73 -0.19 -0.45
C ALA A 111 7.84 0.91 -1.04
N ALA A 112 7.40 1.87 -0.22
CA ALA A 112 6.56 2.96 -0.68
C ALA A 112 7.31 3.87 -1.66
N ALA A 113 8.59 4.17 -1.40
CA ALA A 113 9.41 4.95 -2.33
C ALA A 113 9.54 4.27 -3.70
N ALA A 114 9.85 2.96 -3.72
CA ALA A 114 9.93 2.19 -4.95
C ALA A 114 8.59 2.12 -5.68
N SER A 115 7.48 2.00 -4.95
CA SER A 115 6.15 2.03 -5.52
C SER A 115 5.77 3.40 -6.11
N ILE A 116 6.18 4.51 -5.48
CA ILE A 116 5.92 5.86 -6.00
C ILE A 116 6.69 6.06 -7.32
N ASP A 117 7.97 5.65 -7.36
CA ASP A 117 8.75 5.67 -8.59
C ASP A 117 8.06 4.89 -9.71
N TRP A 118 7.62 3.67 -9.39
CA TRP A 118 6.92 2.81 -10.33
C TRP A 118 5.62 3.45 -10.82
N ALA A 119 4.81 4.02 -9.92
CA ALA A 119 3.56 4.67 -10.28
C ALA A 119 3.78 5.86 -11.23
N PHE A 120 4.75 6.73 -10.94
CA PHE A 120 5.07 7.85 -11.84
C PHE A 120 5.68 7.40 -13.18
N ALA A 121 6.49 6.35 -13.18
CA ALA A 121 7.14 5.86 -14.40
C ALA A 121 6.18 5.07 -15.29
N GLN A 122 5.38 4.18 -14.72
CA GLN A 122 4.58 3.21 -15.46
C GLN A 122 3.11 3.63 -15.62
N LEU A 123 2.53 4.30 -14.62
CA LEU A 123 1.12 4.74 -14.68
C LEU A 123 0.98 6.18 -15.17
N GLY A 124 2.09 6.91 -15.32
CA GLY A 124 2.08 8.30 -15.77
C GLY A 124 1.39 9.26 -14.80
N TRP A 125 1.23 8.87 -13.53
CA TRP A 125 0.62 9.72 -12.52
C TRP A 125 1.37 11.05 -12.37
N SER A 126 0.63 12.13 -12.13
CA SER A 126 1.17 13.47 -11.86
C SER A 126 1.31 13.75 -10.37
N GLU A 127 0.60 12.99 -9.53
CA GLU A 127 0.60 13.10 -8.08
C GLU A 127 0.33 11.74 -7.41
N VAL A 128 0.74 11.64 -6.15
CA VAL A 128 0.42 10.52 -5.26
C VAL A 128 -0.18 11.06 -3.98
N ILE A 129 -1.22 10.39 -3.49
CA ILE A 129 -1.77 10.60 -2.16
C ILE A 129 -1.52 9.40 -1.23
N HIS A 130 -1.81 9.58 0.05
CA HIS A 130 -1.86 8.58 1.10
C HIS A 130 -3.09 8.88 1.96
N VAL A 131 -3.96 7.89 2.12
CA VAL A 131 -5.15 8.02 2.96
C VAL A 131 -4.79 7.50 4.36
N ILE A 132 -4.84 8.38 5.36
CA ILE A 132 -4.32 8.08 6.70
C ILE A 132 -5.36 8.45 7.76
N ALA A 133 -5.60 7.56 8.72
CA ALA A 133 -6.44 7.85 9.88
C ALA A 133 -5.84 9.01 10.71
N PRO A 134 -6.65 9.95 11.24
CA PRO A 134 -6.14 11.13 11.97
C PRO A 134 -5.26 10.81 13.18
N ASP A 135 -5.44 9.66 13.82
CA ASP A 135 -4.67 9.22 14.98
C ASP A 135 -3.44 8.35 14.63
N ASN A 136 -3.26 7.98 13.35
CA ASN A 136 -2.18 7.10 12.91
C ASN A 136 -0.85 7.85 12.70
N ALA A 137 -0.20 8.22 13.82
CA ALA A 137 1.08 8.93 13.81
C ALA A 137 2.19 8.20 13.06
N ASN A 138 2.22 6.85 13.10
CA ASN A 138 3.23 6.05 12.42
C ASN A 138 3.14 6.18 10.90
N SER A 139 1.93 6.13 10.36
CA SER A 139 1.71 6.30 8.92
C SER A 139 2.03 7.74 8.48
N LYS A 140 1.62 8.75 9.25
CA LYS A 140 1.97 10.15 9.00
C LYS A 140 3.49 10.38 8.97
N ALA A 141 4.23 9.70 9.85
CA ALA A 141 5.69 9.76 9.87
C ALA A 141 6.31 9.13 8.61
N VAL A 142 5.75 8.03 8.08
CA VAL A 142 6.19 7.44 6.81
C VAL A 142 5.90 8.40 5.65
N ALA A 143 4.68 8.95 5.56
CA ALA A 143 4.32 9.93 4.53
C ALA A 143 5.27 11.15 4.55
N SER A 144 5.55 11.69 5.74
CA SER A 144 6.46 12.82 5.91
C SER A 144 7.89 12.51 5.47
N LYS A 145 8.40 11.29 5.78
CA LYS A 145 9.72 10.84 5.31
C LYS A 145 9.81 10.77 3.78
N LEU A 146 8.71 10.38 3.14
CA LEU A 146 8.57 10.36 1.69
C LEU A 146 8.42 11.77 1.08
N GLY A 147 8.28 12.81 1.89
CA GLY A 147 8.12 14.19 1.42
C GLY A 147 6.66 14.64 1.25
N SER A 148 5.70 13.75 1.48
CA SER A 148 4.28 14.06 1.41
C SER A 148 3.87 14.96 2.57
N GLN A 149 2.95 15.87 2.30
CA GLN A 149 2.41 16.82 3.29
C GLN A 149 0.91 16.61 3.44
N TYR A 150 0.34 17.06 4.56
CA TYR A 150 -1.11 17.11 4.72
C TYR A 150 -1.72 18.05 3.68
N LEU A 151 -2.70 17.56 2.92
CA LEU A 151 -3.38 18.34 1.89
C LEU A 151 -4.78 18.78 2.34
N ARG A 152 -5.58 17.83 2.83
CA ARG A 152 -7.00 18.06 3.15
C ARG A 152 -7.60 16.90 3.95
N PRO A 153 -8.76 17.09 4.61
CA PRO A 153 -9.55 15.97 5.08
C PRO A 153 -10.21 15.23 3.90
N GLY A 154 -10.71 14.02 4.16
CA GLY A 154 -11.47 13.23 3.20
C GLY A 154 -12.30 12.15 3.88
N GLN A 155 -12.96 11.34 3.06
CA GLN A 155 -13.76 10.18 3.46
C GLN A 155 -13.54 9.05 2.48
N LEU A 156 -13.66 7.81 2.95
CA LEU A 156 -13.60 6.62 2.12
C LEU A 156 -14.96 6.36 1.45
N PRO A 157 -15.03 5.74 0.27
CA PRO A 157 -16.30 5.41 -0.35
C PRO A 157 -17.06 4.31 0.42
N GLU A 158 -18.39 4.29 0.31
CA GLU A 158 -19.21 3.17 0.81
C GLU A 158 -18.75 1.84 0.18
N PRO A 159 -18.81 0.70 0.91
CA PRO A 159 -19.39 0.50 2.23
C PRO A 159 -18.39 0.68 3.39
N LEU A 160 -17.23 1.30 3.16
CA LEU A 160 -16.25 1.53 4.22
C LEU A 160 -16.79 2.54 5.25
N PRO A 161 -16.31 2.48 6.51
CA PRO A 161 -16.68 3.45 7.53
C PRO A 161 -16.44 4.88 7.02
N GLN A 162 -17.45 5.74 7.16
CA GLN A 162 -17.39 7.16 6.78
C GLN A 162 -16.67 8.02 7.84
N GLU A 163 -15.70 7.41 8.54
CA GLU A 163 -14.86 8.10 9.50
C GLU A 163 -13.95 9.10 8.77
N PRO A 164 -13.63 10.25 9.40
CA PRO A 164 -12.72 11.20 8.80
C PRO A 164 -11.34 10.58 8.55
N ILE A 165 -10.82 10.77 7.34
CA ILE A 165 -9.43 10.48 7.00
C ILE A 165 -8.69 11.78 6.65
N GLU A 166 -7.37 11.72 6.72
CA GLU A 166 -6.49 12.75 6.20
C GLU A 166 -5.90 12.30 4.87
N VAL A 167 -5.92 13.19 3.89
CA VAL A 167 -5.24 13.00 2.61
C VAL A 167 -3.89 13.70 2.69
N TRP A 168 -2.82 12.91 2.69
CA TRP A 168 -1.44 13.38 2.56
C TRP A 168 -0.99 13.16 1.12
N GLY A 169 -0.10 13.98 0.59
CA GLY A 169 0.37 13.75 -0.78
C GLY A 169 1.43 14.71 -1.27
N GLN A 170 1.84 14.50 -2.51
CA GLN A 170 2.85 15.27 -3.23
C GLN A 170 2.73 15.06 -4.74
N SER A 171 3.20 16.05 -5.50
CA SER A 171 3.30 15.95 -6.96
C SER A 171 4.54 15.16 -7.39
N ARG A 172 4.53 14.68 -8.64
CA ARG A 172 5.68 14.05 -9.29
C ARG A 172 6.91 14.97 -9.29
N ALA A 173 6.71 16.27 -9.52
CA ALA A 173 7.79 17.24 -9.51
C ALA A 173 8.41 17.40 -8.11
N GLN A 174 7.58 17.46 -7.06
CA GLN A 174 8.05 17.51 -5.66
C GLN A 174 8.84 16.25 -5.29
N TRP A 175 8.36 15.08 -5.72
CA TRP A 175 9.06 13.82 -5.51
C TRP A 175 10.43 13.77 -6.19
N GLN A 176 10.50 14.18 -7.46
CA GLN A 176 11.75 14.20 -8.23
C GLN A 176 12.77 15.19 -7.68
N ALA A 177 12.34 16.34 -7.15
CA ALA A 177 13.23 17.35 -6.58
C ALA A 177 13.94 16.91 -5.29
N ARG A 178 13.51 15.80 -4.67
CA ARG A 178 14.09 15.26 -3.42
C ARG A 178 15.12 14.15 -3.65
N ARG A 179 15.33 13.73 -4.91
CA ARG A 179 16.20 12.60 -5.27
C ARG A 179 17.59 13.03 -5.70
#